data_AF-A0A0V0U041-F1
#
_entry.id   AF-A0A0V0U041-F1
#
_cell.length_a   1.000
_cell.length_b   1.000
_cell.length_c   1.000
_cell.angle_alpha   90.00
_cell.angle_beta   90.00
_cell.angle_gamma   90.00
#
_symmetry.space_group_name_H-M   'P 1'
#
loop_
_entity.id
_entity.type
_entity.pdbx_description
1 polymer ?
#
loop_
_entity_poly.entity_id
_entity_poly.type
_entity_poly.pdbx_seq_one_letter_code
_entity_poly.pdbx_strand_id
1 'polypeptide(L)'
;MDKISKRRFLIDTGAAVSLLPATGSQKQPEQPVSNQPILQTINGTPVRHLGKKTITVQLANLPALTWTFFVAEVGVAIIGADFLHHHAIT
;
A
#
# COMPACT_ATOMS: atom_id res chain seq x y z
N MET A 1 -1.45 2.87 -15.40
CA MET A 1 -2.53 2.06 -14.77
C MET A 1 -2.05 0.63 -14.69
N ASP A 2 -2.29 -0.05 -13.57
CA ASP A 2 -2.02 -1.49 -13.46
C ASP A 2 -2.85 -2.27 -14.49
N LYS A 3 -2.19 -3.13 -15.26
CA LYS A 3 -2.85 -3.91 -16.32
C LYS A 3 -3.74 -5.02 -15.75
N ILE A 4 -3.47 -5.51 -14.54
CA ILE A 4 -4.20 -6.60 -13.89
C ILE A 4 -5.47 -6.07 -13.21
N SER A 5 -5.33 -5.27 -12.16
CA SER A 5 -6.45 -4.83 -11.34
C SER A 5 -7.12 -3.54 -11.86
N LYS A 6 -6.61 -2.96 -12.95
CA LYS A 6 -7.02 -1.64 -13.51
C LYS A 6 -6.91 -0.48 -12.51
N ARG A 7 -6.17 -0.67 -11.42
CA ARG A 7 -5.98 0.34 -10.38
C ARG A 7 -4.94 1.37 -10.81
N ARG A 8 -5.15 2.61 -10.39
CA ARG A 8 -4.13 3.65 -10.45
C ARG A 8 -3.37 3.66 -9.12
N PHE A 9 -2.05 3.70 -9.23
CA PHE A 9 -1.14 3.83 -8.11
C PHE A 9 -0.43 5.19 -8.22
N LEU A 10 -0.33 5.90 -7.11
CA LEU A 10 0.64 6.97 -6.94
C LEU A 10 1.98 6.30 -6.66
N ILE A 11 3.02 6.66 -7.42
CA ILE A 11 4.39 6.26 -7.13
C ILE A 11 4.97 7.34 -6.24
N ASP A 12 5.31 7.00 -5.00
CA ASP A 12 5.77 7.96 -3.98
C ASP A 12 7.04 7.43 -3.31
N THR A 13 8.19 7.96 -3.72
CA THR A 13 9.49 7.62 -3.14
C THR A 13 9.67 8.16 -1.71
N GLY A 14 8.83 9.11 -1.28
CA GLY A 14 8.82 9.64 0.08
C GLY A 14 8.01 8.78 1.06
N ALA A 15 7.17 7.87 0.56
CA ALA A 15 6.43 6.92 1.38
C ALA A 15 7.32 5.70 1.70
N ALA A 16 7.57 5.45 2.99
CA ALA A 16 8.37 4.31 3.41
C ALA A 16 7.72 2.95 3.10
N VAL A 17 6.38 2.90 2.97
CA VAL A 17 5.62 1.66 2.77
C VAL A 17 4.59 1.81 1.65
N SER A 18 4.22 0.69 1.03
CA SER A 18 3.20 0.63 -0.01
C SER A 18 1.81 0.38 0.56
N LEU A 19 0.81 1.14 0.09
CA LEU A 19 -0.54 1.17 0.65
C LEU A 19 -1.62 0.81 -0.40
N LEU A 20 -2.63 0.07 0.05
CA LEU A 20 -3.89 -0.11 -0.64
C LEU A 20 -5.03 0.56 0.14
N PRO A 21 -5.99 1.22 -0.55
CA PRO A 21 -7.19 1.71 0.09
C PRO A 21 -8.01 0.56 0.68
N ALA A 22 -8.42 0.71 1.94
CA ALA A 22 -9.45 -0.11 2.54
C ALA A 22 -10.77 0.05 1.78
N THR A 23 -11.49 -1.04 1.54
CA THR A 23 -12.83 -0.98 0.93
C THR A 23 -13.88 -0.64 1.98
N GLY A 24 -15.03 -0.07 1.56
CA GLY A 24 -16.08 0.38 2.49
C GLY A 24 -16.56 -0.70 3.48
N SER A 25 -16.61 -1.95 3.05
CA SER A 25 -16.98 -3.11 3.87
C SER A 25 -15.94 -3.49 4.93
N GLN A 26 -14.68 -3.05 4.78
CA GLN A 26 -13.58 -3.34 5.68
C GLN A 26 -13.36 -2.26 6.74
N LYS A 27 -14.13 -1.16 6.71
CA LYS A 27 -14.02 -0.07 7.71
C LYS A 27 -14.52 -0.45 9.11
N GLN A 28 -15.03 -1.68 9.27
CA GLN A 28 -15.47 -2.18 10.56
C GLN A 28 -14.24 -2.54 11.41
N PRO A 29 -14.18 -2.09 12.68
CA PRO A 29 -12.98 -2.22 13.49
C PRO A 29 -12.75 -3.68 13.86
N GLU A 30 -11.73 -4.31 13.27
CA GLU A 30 -11.07 -5.42 13.93
C GLU A 30 -10.16 -4.84 15.02
N GLN A 31 -10.21 -5.45 16.20
CA GLN A 31 -9.44 -4.98 17.36
C GLN A 31 -7.96 -4.84 17.00
N PRO A 32 -7.28 -3.77 17.43
CA PRO A 32 -5.86 -3.62 17.18
C PRO A 32 -5.13 -4.80 17.86
N VAL A 33 -4.53 -5.67 17.04
CA VAL A 33 -3.65 -6.72 17.55
C VAL A 33 -2.45 -6.01 18.17
N SER A 34 -2.12 -6.35 19.41
CA SER A 34 -1.19 -5.64 20.32
C SER A 34 0.21 -5.29 19.79
N ASN A 35 0.60 -5.71 18.58
CA ASN A 35 1.96 -5.53 18.02
C ASN A 35 1.94 -5.00 16.57
N GLN A 36 0.88 -4.34 16.11
CA GLN A 36 0.86 -3.80 14.75
C GLN A 36 1.75 -2.54 14.62
N PRO A 37 2.54 -2.41 13.54
CA PRO A 37 3.34 -1.21 13.31
C PRO A 37 2.43 0.01 13.14
N ILE A 38 2.83 1.14 13.73
CA ILE A 38 2.13 2.42 13.56
C ILE A 38 2.57 3.02 12.24
N LEU A 39 1.61 3.27 11.36
CA LEU A 39 1.84 4.04 10.13
C LEU A 39 1.48 5.50 10.39
N GLN A 40 2.29 6.41 9.88
CA GLN A 40 2.06 7.85 9.99
C GLN A 40 2.48 8.56 8.71
N THR A 41 1.81 9.65 8.41
CA THR A 41 2.20 10.58 7.36
C THR A 41 3.43 11.39 7.76
N ILE A 42 3.97 12.17 6.82
CA ILE A 42 5.14 13.03 7.06
C ILE A 42 4.93 14.09 8.16
N ASN A 43 3.68 14.49 8.42
CA ASN A 43 3.33 15.44 9.48
C ASN A 43 2.98 14.73 10.81
N GLY A 44 3.23 13.42 10.92
CA GLY A 44 2.93 12.63 12.11
C GLY A 44 1.46 12.27 12.30
N THR A 45 0.60 12.49 11.30
CA THR A 45 -0.82 12.06 11.40
C THR A 45 -0.89 10.54 11.30
N PRO A 46 -1.48 9.84 12.29
CA PRO A 46 -1.61 8.38 12.23
C PRO A 46 -2.46 7.95 11.03
N VAL A 47 -2.00 6.90 10.34
CA VAL A 47 -2.73 6.24 9.27
C VAL A 47 -3.25 4.90 9.79
N ARG A 48 -4.57 4.80 9.92
CA ARG A 48 -5.21 3.54 10.32
C ARG A 48 -5.04 2.50 9.22
N HIS A 49 -4.56 1.31 9.59
CA HIS A 49 -4.49 0.16 8.70
C HIS A 49 -5.19 -1.04 9.32
N LEU A 50 -5.62 -1.96 8.46
CA LEU A 50 -6.41 -3.14 8.77
C LEU A 50 -5.61 -4.43 8.63
N GLY A 51 -4.31 -4.32 8.37
CA GLY A 51 -3.43 -5.44 8.06
C GLY A 51 -2.79 -5.33 6.68
N LYS A 52 -2.47 -6.49 6.10
CA LYS A 52 -1.67 -6.58 4.88
C LYS A 52 -2.37 -7.42 3.81
N LYS A 53 -2.12 -7.09 2.55
CA LYS A 53 -2.62 -7.84 1.39
C LYS A 53 -1.53 -7.97 0.33
N THR A 54 -1.24 -9.21 -0.05
CA THR A 54 -0.34 -9.51 -1.17
C THR A 54 -1.12 -9.46 -2.47
N ILE A 55 -0.65 -8.66 -3.43
CA ILE A 55 -1.21 -8.60 -4.79
C ILE A 55 -0.08 -8.58 -5.81
N THR A 56 -0.42 -8.94 -7.05
CA THR A 56 0.45 -8.75 -8.20
C THR A 56 0.05 -7.49 -8.95
N VAL A 57 1.03 -6.64 -9.24
CA VAL A 57 0.87 -5.38 -9.98
C VAL A 57 1.64 -5.50 -11.29
N GLN A 58 1.01 -5.14 -12.41
CA GLN A 58 1.68 -5.05 -13.70
C GLN A 58 1.63 -3.61 -14.20
N LEU A 59 2.69 -2.85 -13.91
CA LEU A 59 2.87 -1.50 -14.39
C LEU A 59 3.29 -1.50 -15.87
N ALA A 60 3.19 -0.33 -16.52
CA ALA A 60 3.64 -0.19 -17.90
C ALA A 60 5.15 -0.47 -17.98
N ASN A 61 5.55 -1.28 -18.95
CA ASN A 61 6.96 -1.61 -19.25
C ASN A 61 7.70 -2.35 -18.13
N LEU A 62 6.98 -2.90 -17.13
CA LEU A 62 7.55 -3.75 -16.10
C LEU A 62 6.92 -5.16 -16.16
N PRO A 63 7.66 -6.20 -15.73
CA PRO A 63 7.06 -7.51 -15.50
C PRO A 63 5.97 -7.44 -14.42
N ALA A 64 5.24 -8.54 -14.25
CA ALA A 64 4.30 -8.64 -13.13
C ALA A 64 5.08 -8.76 -11.81
N LEU A 65 4.84 -7.83 -10.88
CA LEU A 65 5.56 -7.71 -9.62
C LEU A 65 4.61 -8.01 -8.46
N THR A 66 4.94 -9.00 -7.63
CA THR A 66 4.16 -9.35 -6.45
C THR A 66 4.69 -8.62 -5.23
N TRP A 67 3.80 -8.03 -4.43
CA TRP A 67 4.17 -7.31 -3.22
C TRP A 67 3.08 -7.35 -2.15
N THR A 68 3.51 -7.24 -0.90
CA THR A 68 2.63 -7.20 0.27
C THR A 68 2.42 -5.76 0.72
N PHE A 69 1.23 -5.24 0.47
CA PHE A 69 0.83 -3.87 0.82
C PHE A 69 0.16 -3.83 2.19
N PHE A 70 0.25 -2.70 2.89
CA PHE A 70 -0.69 -2.41 3.98
C PHE A 70 -2.05 -2.00 3.42
N VAL A 71 -3.13 -2.50 3.99
CA VAL A 71 -4.50 -2.07 3.66
C VAL A 71 -4.87 -0.96 4.65
N ALA A 72 -4.97 0.28 4.16
CA ALA A 72 -5.07 1.47 4.99
C ALA A 72 -6.20 2.40 4.57
N GLU A 73 -6.61 3.28 5.47
CA GLU A 73 -7.62 4.30 5.21
C GLU A 73 -7.04 5.49 4.43
N VAL A 74 -6.65 5.21 3.19
CA VAL A 74 -6.10 6.19 2.25
C VAL A 74 -7.01 6.33 1.02
N GLY A 75 -7.06 7.53 0.45
CA GLY A 75 -7.90 7.81 -0.73
C GLY A 75 -7.36 7.22 -2.04
N VAL A 76 -6.06 6.95 -2.12
CA VAL A 76 -5.38 6.44 -3.32
C VAL A 76 -4.41 5.31 -2.94
N ALA A 77 -4.20 4.38 -3.86
CA ALA A 77 -3.17 3.35 -3.67
C ALA A 77 -1.78 3.94 -3.92
N ILE A 78 -0.81 3.55 -3.09
CA ILE A 78 0.55 4.09 -3.09
C ILE A 78 1.54 2.94 -3.28
N ILE A 79 2.46 3.10 -4.22
CA ILE A 79 3.69 2.31 -4.32
C ILE A 79 4.78 3.15 -3.65
N GLY A 80 5.24 2.66 -2.50
CA GLY A 80 6.26 3.28 -1.67
C GLY A 80 7.66 2.75 -1.96
N ALA A 81 8.62 3.30 -1.24
CA ALA A 81 10.03 2.93 -1.30
C ALA A 81 10.25 1.43 -1.05
N ASP A 82 9.49 0.80 -0.17
CA ASP A 82 9.58 -0.64 0.12
C ASP A 82 9.44 -1.53 -1.12
N PHE A 83 8.42 -1.27 -1.94
CA PHE A 83 8.18 -1.97 -3.21
C PHE A 83 9.28 -1.66 -4.21
N LEU A 84 9.64 -0.37 -4.36
CA LEU A 84 10.58 0.08 -5.38
C LEU A 84 11.98 -0.49 -5.14
N HIS A 85 12.46 -0.46 -3.90
CA HIS A 85 13.76 -1.02 -3.52
C HIS A 85 13.77 -2.55 -3.65
N HIS A 86 12.69 -3.23 -3.24
CA HIS A 86 12.64 -4.69 -3.34
C HIS A 86 12.73 -5.18 -4.79
N HIS A 87 12.05 -4.49 -5.71
CA HIS A 87 12.05 -4.84 -7.13
C HIS A 87 13.15 -4.16 -7.95
N ALA A 88 14.06 -3.41 -7.30
CA ALA A 88 15.18 -2.70 -7.92
C ALA A 88 14.76 -1.77 -9.09
N ILE A 89 13.72 -0.95 -8.86
CA ILE A 89 13.14 -0.02 -9.85
C ILE A 89 13.24 1.45 -9.42
N THR A 90 14.21 1.75 -8.54
CA THR A 90 14.65 3.11 -8.16
C THR A 90 16.01 3.44 -8.75
#